data_AF-A0A8S3YQK2-F1
#
_entry.id   AF-A0A8S3YQK2-F1
#
_cell.length_a   1.000
_cell.length_b   1.000
_cell.length_c   1.000
_cell.angle_alpha   90.00
_cell.angle_beta   90.00
_cell.angle_gamma   90.00
#
_symmetry.space_group_name_H-M   'P 1'
#
loop_
_entity.id
_entity.type
_entity.pdbx_description
1 polymer ?
#
loop_
_entity_poly.entity_id
_entity_poly.type
_entity_poly.pdbx_seq_one_letter_code
_entity_poly.pdbx_strand_id
1 'polypeptide(L)' 'WPIFLFSFVVDTWRWSVLNGATGENNYNKYWWQLRCEVQGVSPPIGRTEDDFDPGSTYDIAADLQSM' A
#
# COMPACT_ATOMS: atom_id res chain seq x y z
N TRP A 1 7.34 15.84 -7.32
CA TRP A 1 8.55 15.01 -7.12
C TRP A 1 8.12 13.60 -6.73
N PRO A 2 8.90 12.55 -7.06
CA PRO A 2 8.50 11.13 -6.95
C PRO A 2 7.92 10.69 -5.60
N ILE A 3 8.32 11.36 -4.52
CA ILE A 3 7.88 11.04 -3.16
C ILE A 3 6.39 11.33 -2.91
N PHE A 4 5.82 12.36 -3.56
CA PHE A 4 4.41 12.73 -3.40
C PHE A 4 3.46 11.59 -3.82
N LEU A 5 3.79 10.90 -4.91
CA LEU A 5 2.99 9.77 -5.40
C LEU A 5 3.07 8.57 -4.45
N PHE A 6 4.19 8.39 -3.75
CA PHE A 6 4.33 7.33 -2.77
C PHE A 6 3.49 7.59 -1.52
N SER A 7 3.59 8.79 -0.95
CA SER A 7 2.77 9.17 0.21
C SER A 7 1.27 9.07 -0.08
N PHE A 8 0.84 9.48 -1.26
CA PHE A 8 -0.55 9.33 -1.70
C PHE A 8 -1.01 7.86 -1.70
N VAL A 9 -0.17 6.93 -2.17
CA VAL A 9 -0.47 5.49 -2.15
C VAL A 9 -0.59 4.97 -0.71
N VAL A 10 0.35 5.35 0.16
CA VAL A 10 0.36 4.93 1.57
C VAL A 10 -0.91 5.37 2.29
N ASP A 11 -1.26 6.66 2.20
CA ASP A 11 -2.43 7.20 2.89
C ASP A 11 -3.74 6.64 2.30
N THR A 12 -3.83 6.51 0.98
CA THR A 12 -5.01 5.92 0.32
C THR A 12 -5.24 4.49 0.75
N TRP A 13 -4.17 3.67 0.75
CA TRP A 13 -4.25 2.29 1.20
C TRP A 13 -4.68 2.21 2.67
N ARG A 14 -4.05 3.00 3.54
CA ARG A 14 -4.31 2.98 4.98
C ARG A 14 -5.75 3.38 5.30
N TRP A 15 -6.26 4.44 4.68
CA TRP A 15 -7.64 4.87 4.90
C TRP A 15 -8.66 3.84 4.42
N SER A 16 -8.39 3.15 3.31
CA SER A 16 -9.23 2.06 2.80
C SER A 16 -9.25 0.85 3.74
N VAL A 17 -8.14 0.56 4.43
CA VAL A 17 -8.10 -0.47 5.47
C VAL A 17 -8.88 -0.02 6.71
N LEU A 18 -8.64 1.20 7.19
CA LEU A 18 -9.26 1.71 8.41
C LEU A 18 -10.79 1.92 8.28
N ASN A 19 -11.28 2.25 7.08
CA ASN A 19 -12.71 2.39 6.84
C ASN A 19 -13.41 1.06 6.48
N GLY A 20 -12.66 -0.05 6.42
CA GLY A 20 -13.17 -1.39 6.14
C GLY A 20 -13.43 -1.70 4.66
N ALA A 21 -13.11 -0.80 3.73
CA ALA A 21 -13.25 -1.06 2.30
C ALA A 21 -12.26 -2.12 1.80
N THR A 22 -11.05 -2.17 2.37
CA THR A 22 -10.07 -3.22 2.12
C THR A 22 -10.01 -4.16 3.32
N GLY A 23 -10.50 -5.39 3.14
CA GLY A 23 -10.37 -6.45 4.14
C GLY A 23 -9.01 -7.14 4.10
N GLU A 24 -8.66 -7.85 5.17
CA GLU A 24 -7.37 -8.55 5.38
C GLU A 24 -6.97 -9.44 4.19
N ASN A 25 -7.94 -10.12 3.57
CA ASN A 25 -7.72 -10.98 2.40
C ASN A 25 -7.39 -10.23 1.10
N ASN A 26 -7.25 -8.90 1.13
CA ASN A 26 -6.94 -8.07 -0.04
C ASN A 26 -5.91 -6.97 0.27
N TYR A 27 -5.23 -7.04 1.41
CA TYR A 27 -4.26 -6.02 1.81
C TYR A 27 -3.15 -5.86 0.77
N ASN A 28 -2.56 -6.97 0.36
CA ASN A 28 -1.41 -6.93 -0.51
C ASN A 28 -1.82 -6.66 -1.97
N LYS A 29 -2.93 -7.25 -2.42
CA LYS A 29 -3.51 -6.97 -3.73
C LYS A 29 -3.86 -5.50 -3.92
N TYR A 30 -4.54 -4.88 -2.95
CA TYR A 30 -4.93 -3.48 -3.07
C TYR A 30 -3.72 -2.53 -3.03
N TRP A 31 -2.71 -2.86 -2.20
CA TRP A 31 -1.43 -2.15 -2.18
C TRP A 31 -0.78 -2.14 -3.57
N TRP A 32 -0.64 -3.30 -4.21
CA TRP A 32 -0.04 -3.40 -5.54
C TRP A 32 -0.90 -2.77 -6.64
N GLN A 33 -2.23 -2.81 -6.52
CA GLN A 33 -3.12 -2.09 -7.43
C GLN A 33 -2.84 -0.59 -7.42
N LEU A 34 -2.78 0.03 -6.24
CA LEU A 34 -2.47 1.47 -6.10
C LEU A 34 -1.07 1.81 -6.63
N ARG A 35 -0.07 0.99 -6.33
CA ARG A 35 1.31 1.16 -6.84
C ARG A 35 1.37 1.11 -8.37
N CYS A 36 0.62 0.19 -8.99
CA CYS A 36 0.52 0.09 -10.44
C CYS A 36 -0.18 1.31 -11.04
N GLU A 37 -1.34 1.70 -10.49
CA GLU A 37 -2.19 2.78 -11.04
C GLU A 37 -1.58 4.18 -10.84
N VAL A 38 -1.01 4.45 -9.66
CA VAL A 38 -0.52 5.78 -9.29
C VAL A 38 0.95 5.98 -9.67
N GLN A 39 1.80 4.98 -9.46
CA GLN A 39 3.24 5.11 -9.65
C GLN A 39 3.74 4.45 -10.94
N GLY A 40 2.92 3.62 -11.61
CA GLY A 40 3.32 2.88 -12.80
C GLY A 40 4.35 1.79 -12.52
N VAL A 41 4.41 1.25 -11.29
CA VAL A 41 5.35 0.19 -10.89
C VAL A 41 4.63 -1.10 -10.56
N SER A 42 5.24 -2.23 -10.89
CA SER A 42 4.73 -3.58 -10.62
C SER A 42 5.72 -4.38 -9.76
N PRO A 43 5.25 -5.42 -9.04
CA PRO A 43 6.16 -6.30 -8.34
C PRO A 43 7.00 -7.11 -9.33
N PRO A 44 8.30 -7.34 -9.05
CA PRO A 44 9.18 -8.11 -9.93
C PRO A 44 8.90 -9.62 -9.89
N ILE A 45 8.18 -10.09 -8.86
CA ILE A 45 7.78 -11.49 -8.65
C ILE A 45 6.29 -11.55 -8.31
N GLY A 46 5.67 -12.71 -8.52
CA GLY A 46 4.29 -12.93 -8.08
C GLY A 46 4.15 -12.73 -6.57
N ARG A 47 3.14 -11.97 -6.16
CA ARG A 47 2.82 -11.71 -4.76
C ARG A 47 1.47 -12.31 -4.41
N THR A 48 1.34 -12.69 -3.15
CA THR A 48 0.17 -13.33 -2.57
C THR A 48 -0.32 -12.55 -1.36
N GLU A 49 -1.40 -12.97 -0.72
CA GLU A 49 -1.87 -12.39 0.55
C GLU A 49 -1.15 -13.00 1.77
N ASP A 50 -0.28 -14.00 1.56
CA ASP A 50 0.68 -14.43 2.59
C ASP A 50 1.82 -13.39 2.75
N ASP A 51 1.98 -12.49 1.77
CA ASP A 51 2.87 -11.34 1.82
C ASP A 51 2.17 -10.12 2.45
N PHE A 52 2.94 -9.29 3.16
CA PHE A 52 2.47 -8.00 3.67
C PHE A 52 3.43 -6.87 3.27
N ASP A 53 3.52 -6.60 1.96
CA ASP A 53 4.38 -5.55 1.42
C ASP A 53 4.08 -4.13 1.95
N PRO A 54 2.82 -3.69 2.22
CA PRO A 54 2.60 -2.38 2.84
C PRO A 54 3.31 -2.25 4.20
N GLY A 55 3.43 -3.34 4.97
CA GLY A 55 4.15 -3.36 6.24
C GLY A 55 5.67 -3.17 6.12
N SER A 56 6.24 -3.23 4.92
CA SER A 56 7.67 -2.92 4.70
C SER A 56 7.97 -1.41 4.76
N THR A 57 6.94 -0.57 4.84
CA THR A 57 7.07 0.87 5.00
C THR A 57 7.08 1.25 6.48
N TYR A 58 8.00 2.14 6.87
CA TYR A 58 8.13 2.55 8.28
C TYR A 58 6.84 3.18 8.81
N ASP A 59 6.16 3.98 7.98
CA ASP A 59 4.94 4.69 8.37
C ASP A 59 3.79 3.73 8.70
N ILE A 60 3.62 2.67 7.91
CA ILE A 60 2.60 1.64 8.18
C ILE A 60 3.01 0.77 9.38
N ALA A 61 4.28 0.38 9.47
CA ALA A 61 4.76 -0.49 10.55
C ALA A 61 4.75 0.20 11.93
N ALA A 62 5.02 1.51 11.98
CA ALA A 62 5.08 2.31 13.20
C ALA A 62 3.79 3.08 13.51
N ASP A 63 2.72 2.86 12.74
CA ASP A 63 1.45 3.59 12.86
C ASP A 63 1.60 5.13 12.72
N LEU A 64 2.53 5.59 11.88
CA LEU A 64 2.78 7.01 11.62
C LEU A 64 2.16 7.48 10.30
N GLN A 65 1.68 8.72 10.25
CA GLN A 65 1.13 9.29 9.03
C GLN A 65 2.24 9.60 8.01
N SER A 66 2.00 9.30 6.72
CA SER A 66 2.94 9.64 5.64
C SER A 66 2.94 11.15 5.37
N MET A 67 4.10 11.69 4.98
CA MET A 67 4.27 13.13 4.67
C MET A 67 3.71 13.54 3.31
#